data_AF-A0AAX6MJI8-F1
#
_entry.id   AF-A0AAX6MJI8-F1
#
_cell.length_a   1.000
_cell.length_b   1.000
_cell.length_c   1.000
_cell.angle_alpha   90.00
_cell.angle_beta   90.00
_cell.angle_gamma   90.00
#
_symmetry.space_group_name_H-M   'P 1'
#
loop_
_entity.id
_entity.type
_entity.pdbx_description
1 polymer ?
#
loop_
_entity_poly.entity_id
_entity_poly.type
_entity_poly.pdbx_seq_one_letter_code
_entity_poly.pdbx_strand_id
1 'polypeptide(L)'
;MVTDTSLSFEDRRVLGIQTMNYITLEPDRDTRFWRFWRMGRFLLKEYSGAALENCGKLQLDQWTDDEFEAWMTAAPDPDVPGGSFVLCQVAIYRETPAMTNGDDPSDRYSDITQGLLSAFEAFVRRRGGPVRGAMLFLDPDGQYLGRYFDGKRWISVHFFEFQTPQGVGHL
;
A
#
# COMPACT_ATOMS: atom_id res chain seq x y z
N MET A 1 18.14 -1.40 8.16
CA MET A 1 16.72 -1.16 7.75
C MET A 1 16.43 -1.97 6.50
N VAL A 2 15.17 -2.26 6.14
CA VAL A 2 14.84 -3.09 4.94
C VAL A 2 15.47 -2.56 3.65
N THR A 3 15.69 -1.26 3.55
CA THR A 3 16.31 -0.58 2.39
C THR A 3 17.84 -0.53 2.45
N ASP A 4 18.45 -1.02 3.53
CA ASP A 4 19.91 -1.03 3.71
C ASP A 4 20.54 -2.12 2.85
N THR A 5 21.22 -1.72 1.78
CA THR A 5 21.86 -2.62 0.82
C THR A 5 23.16 -3.27 1.35
N SER A 6 23.64 -2.86 2.53
CA SER A 6 24.76 -3.54 3.20
C SER A 6 24.32 -4.85 3.89
N LEU A 7 23.01 -5.02 4.13
CA LEU A 7 22.44 -6.24 4.69
C LEU A 7 22.24 -7.32 3.62
N SER A 8 22.33 -8.57 4.06
CA SER A 8 21.98 -9.70 3.20
C SER A 8 20.51 -9.64 2.76
N PHE A 9 20.16 -10.39 1.72
CA PHE A 9 18.74 -10.53 1.33
C PHE A 9 17.90 -11.08 2.49
N GLU A 10 18.42 -12.07 3.22
CA GLU A 10 17.71 -12.73 4.30
C GLU A 10 17.45 -11.78 5.48
N ASP A 11 18.45 -10.97 5.86
CA ASP A 11 18.28 -9.98 6.93
C ASP A 11 17.24 -8.92 6.55
N ARG A 12 17.24 -8.46 5.30
CA ARG A 12 16.23 -7.52 4.79
C ARG A 12 14.84 -8.15 4.78
N ARG A 13 14.73 -9.43 4.42
CA ARG A 13 13.47 -10.18 4.46
C ARG A 13 12.93 -10.24 5.89
N VAL A 14 13.75 -10.64 6.87
CA VAL A 14 13.36 -10.71 8.28
C VAL A 14 12.89 -9.34 8.82
N LEU A 15 13.64 -8.28 8.52
CA LEU A 15 13.25 -6.92 8.90
C LEU A 15 11.93 -6.50 8.24
N GLY A 16 11.70 -6.89 6.98
CA GLY A 16 10.45 -6.67 6.27
C GLY A 16 9.30 -7.35 7.00
N ILE A 17 9.50 -8.61 7.42
CA ILE A 17 8.51 -9.36 8.20
C ILE A 17 8.17 -8.69 9.52
N GLN A 18 9.20 -8.30 10.28
CA GLN A 18 9.00 -7.63 11.56
C GLN A 18 8.28 -6.30 11.40
N THR A 19 8.60 -5.53 10.36
CA THR A 19 7.95 -4.24 10.06
C THR A 19 6.47 -4.42 9.74
N MET A 20 6.15 -5.44 8.94
CA MET A 20 4.77 -5.76 8.60
C MET A 20 3.99 -6.26 9.82
N ASN A 21 4.53 -7.20 10.59
CA ASN A 21 3.91 -7.73 11.80
C ASN A 21 3.68 -6.65 12.86
N TYR A 22 4.59 -5.67 12.96
CA TYR A 22 4.41 -4.50 13.82
C TYR A 22 3.14 -3.71 13.48
N ILE A 23 2.69 -3.75 12.23
CA ILE A 23 1.43 -3.15 11.78
C ILE A 23 0.31 -4.19 11.95
N THR A 24 0.35 -5.29 11.21
CA THR A 24 -0.79 -6.22 11.04
C THR A 24 -1.21 -6.94 12.32
N LEU A 25 -0.28 -7.18 13.26
CA LEU A 25 -0.58 -7.83 14.54
C LEU A 25 -0.93 -6.86 15.66
N GLU A 26 -1.00 -5.55 15.39
CA GLU A 26 -1.43 -4.57 16.39
C GLU A 26 -2.92 -4.77 16.71
N PRO A 27 -3.30 -5.14 17.95
CA PRO A 27 -4.70 -5.40 18.30
C PRO A 27 -5.58 -4.14 18.26
N ASP A 28 -5.03 -2.98 18.60
CA ASP A 28 -5.80 -1.74 18.60
C ASP A 28 -5.94 -1.16 17.18
N ARG A 29 -7.17 -1.03 16.69
CA ARG A 29 -7.48 -0.58 15.32
C ARG A 29 -6.88 0.78 15.00
N ASP A 30 -7.05 1.76 15.89
CA ASP A 30 -6.60 3.12 15.64
C ASP A 30 -5.07 3.20 15.64
N THR A 31 -4.43 2.52 16.58
CA THR A 31 -2.97 2.36 16.62
C THR A 31 -2.45 1.65 15.38
N ARG A 32 -3.16 0.62 14.88
CA ARG A 32 -2.80 -0.10 13.65
C ARG A 32 -2.77 0.83 12.44
N PHE A 33 -3.86 1.58 12.20
CA PHE A 33 -3.91 2.54 11.10
C PHE A 33 -2.88 3.65 11.27
N TRP A 34 -2.68 4.16 12.49
CA TRP A 34 -1.61 5.13 12.75
C TRP A 34 -0.23 4.59 12.40
N ARG A 35 0.09 3.33 12.77
CA ARG A 35 1.35 2.66 12.43
C ARG A 35 1.50 2.53 10.92
N PHE A 36 0.44 2.11 10.24
CA PHE A 36 0.43 1.99 8.79
C PHE A 36 0.79 3.31 8.11
N TRP A 37 0.04 4.38 8.39
CA TRP A 37 0.28 5.71 7.83
C TRP A 37 1.69 6.23 8.13
N ARG A 38 2.18 6.04 9.35
CA ARG A 38 3.51 6.48 9.77
C ARG A 38 4.62 5.67 9.08
N MET A 39 4.48 4.35 9.02
CA MET A 39 5.54 3.46 8.59
C MET A 39 5.78 3.55 7.09
N GLY A 40 4.74 3.63 6.26
CA GLY A 40 4.92 3.76 4.81
C GLY A 40 5.71 5.00 4.43
N ARG A 41 5.36 6.15 5.01
CA ARG A 41 6.12 7.42 4.82
C ARG A 41 7.55 7.32 5.35
N PHE A 42 7.74 6.72 6.52
CA PHE A 42 9.08 6.50 7.07
C PHE A 42 9.94 5.67 6.11
N LEU A 43 9.44 4.52 5.65
CA LEU A 43 10.15 3.65 4.71
C LEU A 43 10.46 4.34 3.38
N LEU A 44 9.53 5.13 2.82
CA LEU A 44 9.78 5.87 1.59
C LEU A 44 10.87 6.94 1.77
N LYS A 45 10.85 7.68 2.88
CA LYS A 45 11.87 8.70 3.18
C LYS A 45 13.24 8.07 3.28
N GLU A 46 13.30 6.96 3.99
CA GLU A 46 14.52 6.24 4.22
C GLU A 46 15.06 5.53 2.97
N TYR A 47 14.18 5.01 2.11
CA TYR A 47 14.55 4.48 0.80
C TYR A 47 15.12 5.56 -0.12
N SER A 48 14.43 6.69 -0.23
CA SER A 48 14.80 7.77 -1.15
C SER A 48 15.97 8.62 -0.64
N GLY A 49 16.22 8.65 0.67
CA GLY A 49 17.18 9.57 1.29
C GLY A 49 16.80 11.05 1.13
N ALA A 50 15.54 11.35 0.79
CA ALA A 50 15.09 12.67 0.35
C ALA A 50 13.83 13.15 1.08
N ALA A 51 13.50 14.42 0.89
CA ALA A 51 12.25 14.99 1.40
C ALA A 51 11.04 14.39 0.67
N LEU A 52 9.97 14.15 1.42
CA LEU A 52 8.72 13.62 0.88
C LEU A 52 7.85 14.74 0.33
N GLU A 53 7.29 14.52 -0.85
CA GLU A 53 6.26 15.33 -1.47
C GLU A 53 4.88 14.76 -1.10
N ASN A 54 3.99 15.58 -0.54
CA ASN A 54 2.59 15.19 -0.35
C ASN A 54 1.83 15.44 -1.66
N CYS A 55 1.39 14.37 -2.31
CA CYS A 55 0.67 14.45 -3.59
C CYS A 55 -0.86 14.47 -3.41
N GLY A 56 -1.34 14.48 -2.16
CA GLY A 56 -2.74 14.58 -1.82
C GLY A 56 -3.48 13.25 -1.76
N LYS A 57 -4.79 13.36 -1.57
CA LYS A 57 -5.71 12.23 -1.45
C LYS A 57 -6.19 11.77 -2.82
N LEU A 58 -6.23 10.46 -3.04
CA LEU A 58 -6.94 9.84 -4.16
C LEU A 58 -8.40 9.65 -3.75
N GLN A 59 -9.29 10.38 -4.41
CA GLN A 59 -10.73 10.28 -4.23
C GLN A 59 -11.34 9.42 -5.33
N LEU A 60 -12.32 8.61 -4.96
CA LEU A 60 -13.15 7.86 -5.89
C LEU A 60 -14.60 8.29 -5.63
N ASP A 61 -15.27 8.85 -6.64
CA ASP A 61 -16.58 9.52 -6.50
C ASP A 61 -17.66 8.66 -5.84
N GLN A 62 -17.55 7.34 -5.96
CA GLN A 62 -18.51 6.36 -5.47
C GLN A 62 -18.32 5.95 -4.00
N TRP A 63 -17.32 6.49 -3.32
CA TRP A 63 -16.95 6.08 -1.96
C TRP A 63 -16.75 7.29 -1.05
N THR A 64 -17.07 7.11 0.23
CA THR A 64 -16.89 8.15 1.24
C THR A 64 -15.59 7.98 2.04
N ASP A 65 -15.14 9.08 2.65
CA ASP A 65 -13.94 9.10 3.50
C ASP A 65 -14.06 8.19 4.74
N ASP A 66 -15.28 7.92 5.20
CA ASP A 66 -15.55 7.02 6.32
C ASP A 66 -15.43 5.54 5.92
N GLU A 67 -15.39 5.26 4.61
CA GLU A 67 -15.31 3.92 4.06
C GLU A 67 -13.88 3.53 3.70
N PHE A 68 -13.16 4.42 3.02
CA PHE A 68 -11.74 4.27 2.77
C PHE A 68 -11.05 5.63 2.66
N GLU A 69 -9.74 5.60 2.84
CA GLU A 69 -8.88 6.73 2.60
C GLU A 69 -7.60 6.30 1.88
N ALA A 70 -7.25 7.01 0.79
CA ALA A 70 -6.04 6.74 0.02
C ALA A 70 -5.18 8.00 -0.12
N TRP A 71 -3.93 7.97 0.36
CA TRP A 71 -2.99 9.09 0.24
C TRP A 71 -1.79 8.73 -0.62
N MET A 72 -1.41 9.66 -1.49
CA MET A 72 -0.20 9.57 -2.29
C MET A 72 0.91 10.44 -1.70
N THR A 73 2.08 9.83 -1.55
CA THR A 73 3.33 10.51 -1.19
C THR A 73 4.39 10.14 -2.22
N ALA A 74 5.17 11.09 -2.68
CA ALA A 74 6.25 10.83 -3.63
C ALA A 74 7.61 11.25 -3.09
N ALA A 75 8.67 10.64 -3.62
CA ALA A 75 10.05 11.03 -3.41
C ALA A 75 10.88 10.73 -4.67
N PRO A 76 12.09 11.30 -4.82
CA PRO A 76 13.04 10.85 -5.82
C PRO A 76 13.30 9.34 -5.73
N ASP A 77 13.40 8.70 -6.89
CA ASP A 77 13.71 7.28 -6.99
C ASP A 77 15.25 7.09 -7.06
N PRO A 78 15.88 6.44 -6.06
CA PRO A 78 17.32 6.22 -6.08
C PRO A 78 17.79 5.23 -7.15
N ASP A 79 16.92 4.33 -7.64
CA ASP A 79 17.31 3.35 -8.66
C ASP A 79 17.00 3.81 -10.09
N VAL A 80 16.27 4.92 -10.25
CA VAL A 80 15.87 5.43 -11.57
C VAL A 80 16.30 6.89 -11.71
N PRO A 81 17.36 7.18 -12.50
CA PRO A 81 17.85 8.54 -12.71
C PRO A 81 16.75 9.49 -13.19
N GLY A 82 16.54 10.59 -12.45
CA GLY A 82 15.48 11.57 -12.73
C GLY A 82 14.05 11.04 -12.55
N GLY A 83 13.90 9.86 -11.95
CA GLY A 83 12.61 9.23 -11.68
C GLY A 83 12.03 9.57 -10.32
N SER A 84 10.74 9.26 -10.15
CA SER A 84 10.02 9.37 -8.88
C SER A 84 9.54 8.00 -8.41
N PHE A 85 9.59 7.77 -7.11
CA PHE A 85 8.88 6.67 -6.46
C PHE A 85 7.65 7.20 -5.74
N VAL A 86 6.49 6.66 -6.06
CA VAL A 86 5.20 7.09 -5.49
C VAL A 86 4.63 5.98 -4.63
N LEU A 87 4.40 6.29 -3.36
CA LEU A 87 3.70 5.43 -2.43
C LEU A 87 2.24 5.88 -2.31
N CYS A 88 1.32 4.99 -2.63
CA CYS A 88 -0.09 5.11 -2.30
C CYS A 88 -0.40 4.21 -1.09
N GLN A 89 -0.86 4.80 -0.01
CA GLN A 89 -1.31 4.07 1.17
C GLN A 89 -2.84 4.15 1.24
N VAL A 90 -3.49 3.01 1.37
CA VAL A 90 -4.95 2.84 1.34
C VAL A 90 -5.39 2.19 2.64
N ALA A 91 -6.14 2.92 3.46
CA ALA A 91 -6.81 2.39 4.64
C ALA A 91 -8.28 2.15 4.30
N ILE A 92 -8.76 0.93 4.53
CA ILE A 92 -10.17 0.58 4.42
C ILE A 92 -10.72 0.51 5.84
N TYR A 93 -11.70 1.35 6.15
CA TYR A 93 -12.16 1.53 7.53
C TYR A 93 -13.37 0.68 7.86
N ARG A 94 -14.23 0.40 6.88
CA ARG A 94 -15.46 -0.35 7.09
C ARG A 94 -15.18 -1.84 6.95
N GLU A 95 -15.49 -2.61 7.99
CA GLU A 95 -15.63 -4.06 7.84
C GLU A 95 -16.72 -4.31 6.79
N THR A 96 -16.37 -5.02 5.71
CA THR A 96 -17.41 -5.48 4.80
C THR A 96 -18.19 -6.55 5.54
N PRO A 97 -19.49 -6.35 5.85
CA PRO A 97 -20.21 -7.31 6.66
C PRO A 97 -20.22 -8.67 5.95
N ALA A 98 -19.91 -9.74 6.69
CA ALA A 98 -20.14 -11.11 6.22
C ALA A 98 -21.63 -11.21 5.83
N MET A 99 -21.91 -11.48 4.56
CA MET A 99 -23.22 -11.29 3.95
C MET A 99 -24.38 -11.94 4.74
N THR A 100 -25.43 -11.14 4.97
CA THR A 100 -26.81 -11.65 4.96
C THR A 100 -27.57 -11.24 3.69
N ASN A 101 -27.05 -10.32 2.86
CA ASN A 101 -27.68 -9.90 1.60
C ASN A 101 -26.64 -9.40 0.57
N GLY A 102 -26.38 -10.20 -0.47
CA GLY A 102 -26.08 -9.76 -1.84
C GLY A 102 -24.73 -9.11 -2.20
N ASP A 103 -24.07 -8.37 -1.32
CA ASP A 103 -22.81 -7.68 -1.65
C ASP A 103 -21.60 -8.55 -1.26
N ASP A 104 -20.89 -9.11 -2.26
CA ASP A 104 -19.68 -9.90 -2.02
C ASP A 104 -18.56 -9.00 -1.49
N PRO A 105 -18.00 -9.27 -0.29
CA PRO A 105 -16.85 -8.54 0.22
C PRO A 105 -15.68 -8.46 -0.77
N SER A 106 -15.50 -9.49 -1.61
CA SER A 106 -14.45 -9.53 -2.61
C SER A 106 -14.67 -8.52 -3.76
N ASP A 107 -15.92 -8.16 -4.07
CA ASP A 107 -16.25 -7.19 -5.12
C ASP A 107 -15.86 -5.77 -4.71
N ARG A 108 -16.08 -5.40 -3.45
CA ARG A 108 -15.73 -4.07 -2.92
C ARG A 108 -14.23 -3.80 -2.95
N TYR A 109 -13.41 -4.76 -2.51
CA TYR A 109 -11.95 -4.62 -2.58
C TYR A 109 -11.47 -4.52 -4.02
N SER A 110 -12.08 -5.30 -4.91
CA SER A 110 -11.77 -5.29 -6.34
C SER A 110 -12.12 -3.95 -6.97
N ASP A 111 -13.28 -3.37 -6.66
CA ASP A 111 -13.73 -2.07 -7.17
C ASP A 111 -12.87 -0.91 -6.65
N ILE A 112 -12.61 -0.85 -5.34
CA ILE A 112 -11.72 0.15 -4.75
C ILE A 112 -10.35 0.05 -5.40
N THR A 113 -9.81 -1.15 -5.50
CA THR A 113 -8.52 -1.38 -6.15
C THR A 113 -8.55 -0.85 -7.58
N GLN A 114 -9.49 -1.30 -8.41
CA GLN A 114 -9.53 -0.96 -9.83
C GLN A 114 -9.68 0.56 -10.07
N GLY A 115 -10.51 1.22 -9.25
CA GLY A 115 -10.63 2.68 -9.26
C GLY A 115 -9.31 3.37 -8.91
N LEU A 116 -8.64 2.93 -7.83
CA LEU A 116 -7.38 3.51 -7.39
C LEU A 116 -6.24 3.27 -8.39
N LEU A 117 -6.16 2.09 -9.03
CA LEU A 117 -5.16 1.82 -10.07
C LEU A 117 -5.31 2.82 -11.23
N SER A 118 -6.53 3.04 -11.68
CA SER A 118 -6.84 3.98 -12.76
C SER A 118 -6.49 5.42 -12.38
N ALA A 119 -6.86 5.85 -11.17
CA ALA A 119 -6.58 7.19 -10.67
C ALA A 119 -5.06 7.42 -10.44
N PHE A 120 -4.35 6.41 -9.95
CA PHE A 120 -2.90 6.43 -9.81
C PHE A 120 -2.20 6.57 -11.17
N GLU A 121 -2.62 5.82 -12.18
CA GLU A 121 -2.06 5.96 -13.53
C GLU A 121 -2.33 7.35 -14.13
N ALA A 122 -3.51 7.93 -13.88
CA ALA A 122 -3.80 9.30 -14.29
C ALA A 122 -2.87 10.31 -13.61
N PHE A 123 -2.51 10.09 -12.34
CA PHE A 123 -1.49 10.88 -11.65
C PHE A 123 -0.11 10.70 -12.30
N VAL A 124 0.32 9.45 -12.55
CA VAL A 124 1.60 9.14 -13.20
C VAL A 124 1.74 9.84 -14.55
N ARG A 125 0.70 9.82 -15.39
CA ARG A 125 0.74 10.47 -16.72
C ARG A 125 0.96 11.98 -16.66
N ARG A 126 0.51 12.63 -15.58
CA ARG A 126 0.70 14.08 -15.37
C ARG A 126 2.06 14.40 -14.73
N ARG A 127 2.71 13.40 -14.12
CA ARG A 127 4.01 13.56 -13.49
C ARG A 127 5.09 13.52 -14.56
N GLY A 128 6.04 14.45 -14.49
CA GLY A 128 7.19 14.46 -15.41
C GLY A 128 8.18 13.34 -15.07
N GLY A 129 8.76 12.73 -16.11
CA GLY A 129 9.80 11.71 -15.97
C GLY A 129 9.28 10.29 -15.66
N PRO A 130 10.18 9.31 -15.50
CA PRO A 130 9.82 7.95 -15.13
C PRO A 130 9.22 7.88 -13.73
N VAL A 131 8.18 7.08 -13.54
CA VAL A 131 7.56 6.87 -12.23
C VAL A 131 7.45 5.39 -11.93
N ARG A 132 7.93 4.97 -10.77
CA ARG A 132 7.61 3.68 -10.15
C ARG A 132 6.81 3.92 -8.90
N GLY A 133 6.20 2.88 -8.34
CA GLY A 133 5.48 3.05 -7.10
C GLY A 133 4.94 1.79 -6.47
N ALA A 134 4.31 1.97 -5.33
CA ALA A 134 3.61 0.91 -4.62
C ALA A 134 2.27 1.41 -4.12
N MET A 135 1.27 0.53 -4.12
CA MET A 135 -0.02 0.72 -3.48
C MET A 135 -0.15 -0.32 -2.38
N LEU A 136 -0.28 0.15 -1.14
CA LEU A 136 -0.39 -0.68 0.05
C LEU A 136 -1.79 -0.55 0.61
N PHE A 137 -2.45 -1.66 0.88
CA PHE A 137 -3.78 -1.72 1.44
C PHE A 137 -3.71 -2.30 2.85
N LEU A 138 -4.44 -1.69 3.78
CA LEU A 138 -4.68 -2.21 5.12
C LEU A 138 -6.17 -2.16 5.42
N ASP A 139 -6.70 -3.24 5.96
CA ASP A 139 -8.09 -3.34 6.39
C ASP A 139 -8.26 -3.36 7.92
N PRO A 140 -9.51 -3.35 8.43
CA PRO A 140 -9.80 -3.39 9.86
C PRO A 140 -9.43 -4.70 10.55
N ASP A 141 -9.19 -5.79 9.81
CA ASP A 141 -8.79 -7.10 10.34
C ASP A 141 -7.26 -7.28 10.35
N GLY A 142 -6.52 -6.31 9.79
CA GLY A 142 -5.07 -6.38 9.66
C GLY A 142 -4.61 -7.16 8.43
N GLN A 143 -5.51 -7.48 7.50
CA GLN A 143 -5.14 -7.98 6.18
C GLN A 143 -4.40 -6.91 5.42
N TYR A 144 -3.36 -7.35 4.72
CA TYR A 144 -2.46 -6.48 4.00
C TYR A 144 -2.24 -6.97 2.58
N LEU A 145 -2.40 -6.07 1.61
CA LEU A 145 -2.15 -6.33 0.21
C LEU A 145 -1.19 -5.27 -0.36
N GLY A 146 -0.21 -5.72 -1.15
CA GLY A 146 0.72 -4.85 -1.85
C GLY A 146 0.60 -5.00 -3.36
N ARG A 147 0.56 -3.89 -4.08
CA ARG A 147 0.72 -3.84 -5.55
C ARG A 147 1.88 -2.94 -5.89
N TYR A 148 2.74 -3.40 -6.79
CA TYR A 148 3.90 -2.64 -7.27
C TYR A 148 3.68 -2.19 -8.71
N PHE A 149 4.05 -0.96 -9.02
CA PHE A 149 4.00 -0.38 -10.37
C PHE A 149 5.41 -0.15 -10.87
N ASP A 150 5.80 -0.85 -11.94
CA ASP A 150 7.15 -0.78 -12.52
C ASP A 150 7.36 0.40 -13.49
N GLY A 151 6.35 1.26 -13.65
CA GLY A 151 6.30 2.32 -14.65
C GLY A 151 5.51 1.96 -15.91
N LYS A 152 5.11 0.69 -16.05
CA LYS A 152 4.34 0.20 -17.21
C LYS A 152 3.21 -0.75 -16.81
N ARG A 153 3.42 -1.55 -15.77
CA ARG A 153 2.55 -2.66 -15.37
C ARG A 153 2.39 -2.70 -13.87
N TRP A 154 1.24 -3.20 -13.44
CA TRP A 154 0.98 -3.58 -12.06
C TRP A 154 1.40 -5.02 -11.81
N ILE A 155 2.12 -5.23 -10.71
CA ILE A 155 2.61 -6.52 -10.24
C ILE A 155 2.02 -6.72 -8.84
N SER A 156 1.20 -7.76 -8.66
CA SER A 156 0.72 -8.13 -7.34
C SER A 156 1.87 -8.73 -6.53
N VAL A 157 2.11 -8.19 -5.34
CA VAL A 157 3.16 -8.68 -4.44
C VAL A 157 2.48 -9.46 -3.33
N HIS A 158 2.50 -10.78 -3.47
CA HIS A 158 2.02 -11.69 -2.45
C HIS A 158 3.17 -12.10 -1.56
N PHE A 159 3.08 -11.70 -0.29
CA PHE A 159 4.04 -12.16 0.69
C PHE A 159 3.45 -13.39 1.38
N PHE A 160 3.81 -14.58 0.89
CA PHE A 160 3.29 -15.86 1.40
C PHE A 160 3.58 -16.09 2.89
N GLU A 161 4.62 -15.44 3.41
CA GLU A 161 5.06 -15.51 4.81
C GLU A 161 4.08 -14.83 5.79
N PHE A 162 3.10 -14.10 5.25
CA PHE A 162 2.13 -13.30 5.99
C PHE A 162 0.68 -13.74 5.78
N GLN A 163 0.47 -14.77 4.95
CA GLN A 163 -0.87 -15.32 4.74
C GLN A 163 -1.13 -16.41 5.78
N THR A 164 -2.22 -16.28 6.52
CA THR A 164 -2.79 -17.44 7.20
C THR A 164 -3.39 -18.37 6.14
N PRO A 165 -3.45 -19.70 6.36
CA PRO A 165 -4.04 -20.64 5.39
C PRO A 165 -5.46 -20.27 4.92
N GLN A 166 -6.20 -19.51 5.73
CA GLN A 166 -7.54 -19.00 5.41
C GLN A 166 -7.52 -17.84 4.39
N GLY A 167 -6.42 -17.07 4.30
CA GLY A 167 -6.28 -15.94 3.37
C GLY A 167 -5.79 -16.30 1.96
N VAL A 168 -5.44 -17.57 1.71
CA VAL A 168 -4.93 -18.03 0.40
C VAL A 168 -6.07 -18.37 -0.58
N GLY A 169 -7.30 -18.58 -0.07
CA GLY A 169 -8.45 -19.07 -0.85
C GLY A 169 -9.39 -18.01 -1.44
N HIS A 170 -9.11 -16.72 -1.27
CA HIS A 170 -9.97 -15.61 -1.71
C HIS A 170 -9.30 -14.69 -2.77
N LEU A 171 -8.29 -15.19 -3.48
CA LEU A 171 -7.65 -14.53 -4.63
C LEU A 171 -8.37 -14.82 -5.95
#